data_AF-A0A2X1PHU7-F1
#
_entry.id   AF-A0A2X1PHU7-F1
#
_cell.length_a   1.000
_cell.length_b   1.000
_cell.length_c   1.000
_cell.angle_alpha   90.00
_cell.angle_beta   90.00
_cell.angle_gamma   90.00
#
_symmetry.space_group_name_H-M   'P 1'
#
loop_
_entity.id
_entity.type
_entity.pdbx_description
1 polymer ?
#
loop_
_entity_poly.entity_id
_entity_poly.type
_entity_poly.pdbx_seq_one_letter_code
_entity_poly.pdbx_strand_id
1 'polypeptide(L)'
;MATIIKNGKRWRAQVWREQISHFFDSSRRKKWAEMLEKQLESGKYNEIPDITLDELIDKYLKEVTVTKCGKREERIRLLRLSQTPLAAISLQEIGKHTFASGKIND
;
A
#
# COMPACT_ATOMS: atom_id res chain seq x y z
N MET A 1 7.63 12.21 15.47
CA MET A 1 8.64 13.28 15.76
C MET A 1 10.00 12.68 16.09
N ALA A 2 11.11 13.25 15.62
CA ALA A 2 12.44 12.75 16.01
C ALA A 2 12.87 13.28 17.39
N THR A 3 13.12 12.39 18.36
CA THR A 3 13.61 12.72 19.70
C THR A 3 15.14 12.64 19.71
N ILE A 4 15.81 13.74 19.98
CA ILE A 4 17.28 13.76 20.12
C ILE A 4 17.61 13.72 21.61
N ILE A 5 18.33 12.69 22.03
CA ILE A 5 18.69 12.45 23.44
C ILE A 5 20.20 12.58 23.58
N LYS A 6 20.64 13.39 24.54
CA LYS A 6 22.06 13.60 24.85
C LYS A 6 22.46 12.72 26.04
N ASN A 7 23.37 11.77 25.80
CA ASN A 7 23.98 10.95 26.86
C ASN A 7 25.45 11.34 26.99
N GLY A 8 25.74 12.21 27.97
CA GLY A 8 27.09 12.71 28.23
C GLY A 8 27.68 13.48 27.04
N LYS A 9 28.80 12.99 26.49
CA LYS A 9 29.52 13.61 25.35
C LYS A 9 29.04 13.18 23.96
N ARG A 10 28.03 12.31 23.85
CA ARG A 10 27.53 11.80 22.56
C ARG A 10 26.05 12.16 22.36
N TRP A 11 25.69 12.40 21.11
CA TRP A 11 24.31 12.69 20.70
C TRP A 11 23.70 11.47 20.03
N ARG A 12 22.45 11.14 20.36
CA ARG A 12 21.67 10.09 19.70
C ARG A 12 20.39 10.72 19.15
N ALA A 13 20.14 10.58 17.85
CA ALA A 13 18.87 10.95 17.23
C ALA A 13 17.99 9.70 17.08
N GLN A 14 16.79 9.71 17.66
CA GLN A 14 15.73 8.75 17.37
C GLN A 14 14.76 9.41 16.40
N VAL A 15 14.58 8.85 15.20
CA VAL A 15 13.64 9.38 14.21
C VAL A 15 12.37 8.55 14.24
N TRP A 16 11.23 9.19 14.48
CA TRP A 16 9.91 8.58 14.26
C TRP A 16 9.37 9.04 12.92
N ARG A 17 9.16 8.10 11.99
CA ARG A 17 8.68 8.37 10.63
C ARG A 17 7.16 8.21 10.62
N GLU A 18 6.43 9.31 10.79
CA GLU A 18 4.96 9.31 10.64
C GLU A 18 4.60 9.31 9.15
N GLN A 19 4.03 8.22 8.65
CA GLN A 19 3.12 8.31 7.50
C GLN A 19 1.72 8.53 8.07
N ILE A 20 1.20 9.76 7.96
CA ILE A 20 -0.12 10.11 8.48
C ILE A 20 -1.16 9.35 7.67
N SER A 21 -1.76 8.33 8.28
CA SER A 21 -2.97 7.68 7.79
C SER A 21 -4.13 8.08 8.70
N HIS A 22 -5.17 8.67 8.10
CA HIS A 22 -6.36 9.10 8.83
C HIS A 22 -7.18 7.88 9.25
N PHE A 23 -7.32 7.63 10.56
CA PHE A 23 -8.16 6.58 11.11
C PHE A 23 -9.30 7.16 11.95
N PHE A 24 -10.52 6.82 11.58
CA PHE A 24 -11.74 7.20 12.30
C PHE A 24 -11.87 6.49 13.67
N ASP A 25 -11.22 5.34 13.85
CA ASP A 25 -11.34 4.51 15.06
C ASP A 25 -9.97 4.26 15.73
N SER A 26 -9.94 4.40 17.06
CA SER A 26 -8.75 4.23 17.90
C SER A 26 -8.23 2.80 17.90
N SER A 27 -9.11 1.80 17.79
CA SER A 27 -8.71 0.38 17.72
C SER A 27 -8.00 0.06 16.40
N ARG A 28 -8.52 0.59 15.29
CA ARG A 28 -7.95 0.42 13.95
C ARG A 28 -6.58 1.09 13.82
N ARG A 29 -6.41 2.25 14.47
CA ARG A 29 -5.14 2.98 14.51
C ARG A 29 -4.05 2.18 15.23
N LYS A 30 -4.37 1.57 16.37
CA LYS A 30 -3.41 0.74 17.14
C LYS A 30 -2.98 -0.50 16.35
N LYS A 31 -3.92 -1.23 15.76
CA LYS A 31 -3.62 -2.40 14.91
C LYS A 31 -2.74 -2.03 13.72
N TRP A 32 -2.96 -0.87 13.11
CA TRP A 32 -2.12 -0.39 12.01
C TRP A 32 -0.70 -0.03 12.47
N ALA A 33 -0.56 0.66 13.60
CA ALA A 33 0.74 0.99 14.17
C ALA A 33 1.55 -0.28 14.51
N GLU A 34 0.93 -1.26 15.17
CA GLU A 34 1.56 -2.56 15.48
C GLU A 34 1.98 -3.33 14.21
N MET A 35 1.15 -3.31 13.17
CA MET A 35 1.49 -3.93 11.88
C MET A 35 2.73 -3.26 11.27
N LEU A 36 2.81 -1.93 11.32
CA LEU A 36 3.88 -1.14 10.72
C LEU A 36 5.20 -1.30 11.48
N GLU A 37 5.15 -1.36 12.82
CA GLU A 37 6.31 -1.68 13.66
C GLU A 37 6.84 -3.09 13.38
N LYS A 38 5.96 -4.09 13.25
CA LYS A 38 6.35 -5.45 12.85
C LYS A 38 7.02 -5.50 11.47
N GLN A 39 6.53 -4.72 10.50
CA GLN A 39 7.12 -4.65 9.16
C GLN A 39 8.50 -3.98 9.15
N LEU A 40 8.70 -2.97 9.99
CA LEU A 40 10.01 -2.33 10.20
C LEU A 40 10.99 -3.30 10.87
N GLU A 41 10.55 -4.02 11.91
CA GLU A 41 11.37 -4.98 12.64
C GLU A 41 11.77 -6.19 11.79
N SER A 42 10.87 -6.66 10.92
CA SER A 42 11.17 -7.77 10.01
C SER A 42 12.09 -7.39 8.84
N GLY A 43 12.49 -6.12 8.70
CA GLY A 43 13.32 -5.63 7.60
C GLY A 43 12.64 -5.60 6.22
N LYS A 44 11.37 -6.03 6.13
CA LYS A 44 10.56 -6.12 4.89
C LYS A 44 9.78 -4.83 4.61
N TYR A 45 10.29 -3.71 5.09
CA TYR A 45 9.61 -2.43 4.98
C TYR A 45 9.75 -1.90 3.55
N ASN A 46 8.64 -1.91 2.79
CA ASN A 46 8.55 -1.59 1.36
C ASN A 46 9.10 -2.65 0.39
N GLU A 47 9.10 -3.94 0.74
CA GLU A 47 9.20 -4.96 -0.29
C GLU A 47 7.91 -4.92 -1.12
N ILE A 48 7.99 -4.31 -2.31
CA ILE A 48 6.92 -4.40 -3.30
C ILE A 48 6.88 -5.87 -3.71
N PRO A 49 5.78 -6.59 -3.44
CA PRO A 49 5.68 -7.99 -3.79
C PRO A 49 5.83 -8.13 -5.30
N ASP A 50 6.57 -9.14 -5.74
CA ASP A 50 6.72 -9.49 -7.14
C ASP A 50 5.47 -10.24 -7.62
N ILE A 51 4.37 -9.48 -7.72
CA ILE A 51 3.07 -9.94 -8.22
C ILE A 51 2.62 -8.97 -9.30
N THR A 52 1.76 -9.48 -10.19
CA THR A 52 1.15 -8.67 -11.23
C THR A 52 0.00 -7.82 -10.68
N LEU A 53 -0.37 -6.76 -11.40
CA LEU A 53 -1.53 -5.95 -11.04
C LEU A 53 -2.82 -6.78 -11.04
N ASP A 54 -2.96 -7.76 -11.94
CA ASP A 54 -4.11 -8.65 -12.01
C ASP A 54 -4.30 -9.46 -10.72
N GLU A 55 -3.23 -10.10 -10.25
CA GLU A 55 -3.24 -10.88 -9.00
C GLU A 55 -3.56 -10.01 -7.78
N LEU A 56 -3.07 -8.77 -7.76
CA LEU A 56 -3.40 -7.80 -6.71
C LEU A 56 -4.89 -7.43 -6.74
N ILE A 57 -5.45 -7.16 -7.92
CA ILE A 57 -6.86 -6.83 -8.09
C ILE A 57 -7.71 -8.00 -7.60
N ASP A 58 -7.36 -9.23 -7.98
CA ASP A 58 -8.08 -10.43 -7.58
C ASP A 58 -8.10 -10.65 -6.07
N LYS A 59 -6.95 -10.43 -5.41
CA LYS A 59 -6.85 -10.49 -3.95
C LYS A 59 -7.69 -9.39 -3.30
N TYR A 60 -7.62 -8.17 -3.81
CA TYR A 60 -8.39 -7.04 -3.29
C TYR A 60 -9.91 -7.26 -3.41
N LEU A 61 -10.35 -7.84 -4.53
CA LEU A 61 -11.76 -8.19 -4.75
C LEU A 61 -12.28 -9.22 -3.74
N LYS A 62 -11.43 -10.17 -3.32
CA LYS A 62 -11.78 -11.22 -2.35
C LYS A 62 -11.75 -10.72 -0.91
N GLU A 63 -10.74 -9.95 -0.54
CA GLU A 63 -10.51 -9.56 0.87
C GLU A 63 -11.21 -8.25 1.24
N VAL A 64 -11.21 -7.26 0.35
CA VAL A 64 -11.63 -5.89 0.67
C VAL A 64 -12.99 -5.56 0.09
N THR A 65 -13.19 -5.76 -1.21
CA THR A 65 -14.42 -5.32 -1.91
C THR A 65 -15.68 -5.98 -1.35
N VAL A 66 -15.59 -7.21 -0.82
CA VAL A 66 -16.73 -7.91 -0.20
C VAL A 66 -17.34 -7.13 0.98
N THR A 67 -16.51 -6.39 1.73
CA THR A 67 -16.94 -5.65 2.93
C THR A 67 -17.50 -4.26 2.62
N LYS A 68 -17.42 -3.80 1.38
CA LYS A 68 -17.85 -2.45 0.98
C LYS A 68 -19.32 -2.41 0.56
N CYS A 69 -19.97 -1.28 0.83
CA CYS A 69 -21.35 -1.03 0.40
C CYS A 69 -21.51 -1.01 -1.14
N GLY A 70 -20.54 -0.43 -1.87
CA GLY A 70 -20.53 -0.33 -3.34
C GLY A 70 -19.82 -1.49 -4.06
N LYS A 71 -19.92 -2.70 -3.51
CA LYS A 71 -19.13 -3.86 -3.97
C LYS A 71 -19.39 -4.26 -5.42
N ARG A 72 -20.61 -4.06 -5.92
CA ARG A 72 -21.00 -4.49 -7.27
C ARG A 72 -20.34 -3.60 -8.33
N GLU A 73 -20.45 -2.29 -8.17
CA GLU A 73 -19.89 -1.30 -9.09
C GLU A 73 -18.37 -1.35 -9.07
N GLU A 74 -17.78 -1.46 -7.88
CA GLU A 74 -16.32 -1.59 -7.72
C GLU A 74 -15.80 -2.85 -8.39
N ARG A 75 -16.47 -3.99 -8.19
CA ARG A 75 -16.10 -5.26 -8.84
C ARG A 75 -16.11 -5.14 -10.36
N ILE A 76 -17.14 -4.54 -10.94
CA ILE A 76 -17.23 -4.37 -12.40
C ILE A 76 -16.08 -3.51 -12.93
N ARG A 77 -15.75 -2.40 -12.24
CA ARG A 77 -14.66 -1.51 -12.67
C ARG A 77 -13.29 -2.18 -12.57
N LEU A 78 -13.04 -2.89 -11.46
CA LEU A 78 -11.78 -3.59 -11.25
C LEU A 78 -11.60 -4.77 -12.22
N LEU A 79 -12.67 -5.52 -12.51
CA LEU A 79 -12.62 -6.58 -13.54
C LEU A 79 -12.34 -6.00 -14.94
N ARG A 80 -12.87 -4.83 -15.28
CA ARG A 80 -12.53 -4.15 -16.53
C ARG A 80 -11.06 -3.73 -16.56
N LEU A 81 -10.52 -3.27 -15.43
CA LEU A 81 -9.10 -2.90 -15.32
C LEU A 81 -8.19 -4.12 -15.50
N SER A 82 -8.57 -5.26 -14.93
CA SER A 82 -7.91 -6.57 -15.12
C SER A 82 -7.85 -7.01 -16.59
N GLN A 83 -8.84 -6.62 -17.41
CA GLN A 83 -8.85 -6.94 -18.84
C GLN A 83 -7.96 -6.03 -19.70
N THR A 84 -7.37 -4.98 -19.12
CA THR A 84 -6.47 -4.08 -19.87
C THR A 84 -5.04 -4.62 -19.88
N PRO A 85 -4.20 -4.26 -20.86
CA PRO A 85 -2.79 -4.66 -20.89
C PRO A 85 -2.00 -4.20 -19.66
N LEU A 86 -2.52 -3.23 -18.90
CA LEU A 86 -1.96 -2.78 -17.63
C LEU A 86 -1.95 -3.88 -16.56
N ALA A 87 -2.89 -4.83 -16.62
CA ALA A 87 -3.04 -5.86 -15.60
C ALA A 87 -1.88 -6.87 -15.58
N ALA A 88 -1.24 -7.10 -16.73
CA ALA A 88 -0.12 -8.02 -16.87
C ALA A 88 1.21 -7.46 -16.33
N ILE A 89 1.25 -6.19 -15.91
CA ILE A 89 2.48 -5.51 -15.49
C ILE A 89 2.79 -5.84 -14.03
N SER A 90 4.07 -6.12 -13.74
CA SER A 90 4.54 -6.33 -12.36
C SER A 90 4.47 -5.04 -11.56
N LEU A 91 4.05 -5.14 -10.29
CA LEU A 91 3.97 -4.01 -9.38
C LEU A 91 5.33 -3.33 -9.14
N GLN A 92 6.45 -4.02 -9.35
CA GLN A 92 7.78 -3.41 -9.23
C GLN A 92 8.06 -2.41 -10.37
N GLU A 93 7.49 -2.66 -11.54
CA GLU A 93 7.69 -1.86 -12.74
C GLU A 93 6.59 -0.79 -12.90
N ILE A 94 5.50 -0.89 -12.15
CA ILE A 94 4.34 0.01 -12.26
C ILE A 94 4.68 1.42 -11.78
N GLY A 95 5.15 2.26 -12.71
CA GLY A 95 5.43 3.67 -12.49
C GLY A 95 4.34 4.60 -13.04
N LYS A 96 4.47 5.91 -12.78
CA LYS A 96 3.59 6.96 -13.34
C LYS A 96 3.51 6.91 -14.88
N HIS A 97 4.61 6.50 -15.52
CA HIS A 97 4.74 6.42 -16.98
C HIS A 97 3.81 5.35 -17.57
N THR A 98 3.60 4.24 -16.86
CA THR A 98 2.73 3.11 -17.26
C THR A 98 1.26 3.52 -17.38
N PHE A 99 0.81 4.42 -16.50
CA PHE A 99 -0.56 4.95 -16.55
C PHE A 99 -0.72 6.03 -17.62
N ALA A 100 0.35 6.78 -17.92
CA ALA A 100 0.35 7.79 -18.97
C ALA A 100 0.44 7.18 -20.39
N SER A 101 1.08 6.02 -20.53
CA SER A 101 1.17 5.26 -21.78
C SER A 101 -0.08 4.41 -22.07
N GLY A 102 -1.12 4.50 -21.22
CA GLY A 102 -2.46 3.99 -21.49
C GLY A 102 -3.13 4.71 -22.66
N LYS A 103 -2.51 4.63 -23.83
CA LYS A 103 -3.21 4.76 -25.10
C LYS A 103 -4.18 3.59 -25.14
N ILE A 104 -5.44 3.94 -24.87
CA ILE A 104 -6.59 3.24 -25.41
C ILE A 104 -6.31 3.17 -26.92
N ASN A 105 -5.82 2.03 -27.40
CA ASN A 105 -5.81 1.77 -28.84
C ASN A 105 -7.28 1.80 -29.28
N ASP A 106 -7.52 2.53 -30.37
CA ASP A 106 -8.82 2.85 -30.98
C ASP A 106 -9.81 1.67 -31.05
#